data_AF-A0A923WME2-F1
#
_entry.id   AF-A0A923WME2-F1
#
_cell.length_a   1.000
_cell.length_b   1.000
_cell.length_c   1.000
_cell.angle_alpha   90.00
_cell.angle_beta   90.00
_cell.angle_gamma   90.00
#
_symmetry.space_group_name_H-M   'P 1'
#
loop_
_entity.id
_entity.type
_entity.pdbx_description
1 polymer ?
#
loop_
_entity_poly.entity_id
_entity_poly.type
_entity_poly.pdbx_seq_one_letter_code
_entity_poly.pdbx_strand_id
1 'polypeptide(L)'
;MVSTTGPGTPGNGASRNADISADGRYVTFVSSATNLTNIPTLGPQVFRKSLEFGVTSLVSSTANGTGANNVSQAPDISADGRYVVFSSFATNLAPGGSPVGVPNPYIKDMQTGALFDGWAISPRAPVLLPIQAPMMSADALQVTVTLSGTVYFLDFETKAASNVSNGQHGEYISYAVNRAIDADGGRVLFAAAGDDLLGADDNPYIQLYLRDTNNGTLVRLTNGADGYAANSNTGNAAMSGDGNVAVFISTATNLGGGAPGEAQLFRSVMPTLATSDANKYLNDLDAGVTSLAAGAGNDTYIVSKSGTLVLETLTGGHDRVVSNVDGYILPANIENLILGTALSGSGNDLANQIRGNAGSNTLFGGAGNDWLTGLEGSDKIDGGSGLDTAVYAEFAADVTVKKIDGGFNVSAKTSAADIDILSNVERIKLNDVMIGLDVDGVGGKAYRVYKAAFDRTPDLGGLGFWIGAMDKGTSLQSVAAGFVQSPEFIKLYGANPDNLSLVTRMYGNVLDRAPDKPGLDFWVDLLDRHVITVSEALAGFSESNENYAAVIGQIENGFYFAAAA
;
A
#
# COMPACT_ATOMS: atom_id res chain seq x y z
N MET A 1 41.30 -30.22 0.80
CA MET A 1 42.08 -28.97 0.63
C MET A 1 41.85 -28.44 -0.78
N VAL A 2 41.45 -27.17 -0.95
CA VAL A 2 41.01 -26.62 -2.25
C VAL A 2 42.17 -26.08 -3.08
N SER A 3 43.06 -25.27 -2.49
CA SER A 3 44.22 -24.65 -3.15
C SER A 3 45.29 -25.69 -3.51
N THR A 4 45.04 -26.39 -4.62
CA THR A 4 45.85 -27.51 -5.12
C THR A 4 45.88 -27.48 -6.64
N THR A 5 46.90 -28.09 -7.25
CA THR A 5 46.94 -28.33 -8.70
C THR A 5 45.85 -29.31 -9.15
N GLY A 6 45.66 -29.49 -10.46
CA GLY A 6 44.78 -30.53 -11.01
C GLY A 6 45.00 -31.93 -10.38
N PRO A 7 46.26 -32.41 -10.30
CA PRO A 7 46.63 -33.65 -9.62
C PRO A 7 46.54 -33.66 -8.08
N GLY A 8 46.15 -32.54 -7.45
CA GLY A 8 45.99 -32.46 -5.98
C GLY A 8 47.24 -32.01 -5.21
N THR A 9 48.33 -31.61 -5.87
CA THR A 9 49.52 -31.08 -5.19
C THR A 9 49.19 -29.74 -4.53
N PRO A 10 49.56 -29.49 -3.26
CA PRO A 10 49.28 -28.23 -2.58
C PRO A 10 49.92 -27.02 -3.29
N GLY A 11 49.21 -25.89 -3.28
CA GLY A 11 49.77 -24.60 -3.71
C GLY A 11 50.97 -24.19 -2.85
N ASN A 12 52.02 -23.64 -3.47
CA ASN A 12 53.25 -23.21 -2.79
C ASN A 12 53.19 -21.78 -2.23
N GLY A 13 51.98 -21.23 -2.02
CA GLY A 13 51.77 -19.86 -1.58
C GLY A 13 50.46 -19.69 -0.82
N ALA A 14 50.34 -18.56 -0.10
CA ALA A 14 49.14 -18.25 0.67
C ALA A 14 47.91 -18.08 -0.23
N SER A 15 46.76 -18.54 0.27
CA SER A 15 45.46 -18.39 -0.41
C SER A 15 44.46 -17.74 0.53
N ARG A 16 43.55 -16.91 0.00
CA ARG A 16 42.56 -16.12 0.76
C ARG A 16 41.33 -15.82 -0.09
N ASN A 17 40.29 -15.24 0.52
CA ASN A 17 39.06 -14.78 -0.12
C ASN A 17 38.45 -15.88 -1.01
N ALA A 18 38.21 -17.04 -0.40
CA ALA A 18 37.57 -18.13 -1.09
C ALA A 18 36.05 -17.91 -1.10
N ASP A 19 35.42 -18.30 -2.18
CA ASP A 19 33.97 -18.28 -2.33
C ASP A 19 33.50 -19.53 -3.11
N ILE A 20 32.25 -19.95 -2.93
CA ILE A 20 31.74 -21.23 -3.41
C ILE A 20 30.45 -21.05 -4.22
N SER A 21 30.36 -21.74 -5.36
CA SER A 21 29.12 -21.76 -6.16
C SER A 21 27.97 -22.40 -5.36
N ALA A 22 26.74 -21.97 -5.62
CA ALA A 22 25.57 -22.44 -4.88
C ALA A 22 25.35 -23.96 -4.99
N ASP A 23 25.73 -24.56 -6.13
CA ASP A 23 25.71 -26.00 -6.35
C ASP A 23 26.83 -26.77 -5.61
N GLY A 24 27.75 -26.05 -4.96
CA GLY A 24 28.89 -26.59 -4.22
C GLY A 24 29.96 -27.23 -5.11
N ARG A 25 29.93 -27.05 -6.43
CA ARG A 25 30.84 -27.72 -7.36
C ARG A 25 32.11 -26.93 -7.66
N TYR A 26 32.11 -25.63 -7.42
CA TYR A 26 33.23 -24.75 -7.74
C TYR A 26 33.60 -23.85 -6.57
N VAL A 27 34.90 -23.65 -6.37
CA VAL A 27 35.42 -22.70 -5.38
C VAL A 27 36.35 -21.71 -6.07
N THR A 28 36.08 -20.42 -5.97
CA THR A 28 37.03 -19.37 -6.33
C THR A 28 37.90 -19.02 -5.15
N PHE A 29 39.12 -18.56 -5.40
CA PHE A 29 40.01 -18.09 -4.35
C PHE A 29 41.15 -17.26 -4.95
N VAL A 30 41.73 -16.39 -4.13
CA VAL A 30 42.97 -15.68 -4.47
C VAL A 30 44.16 -16.49 -3.97
N SER A 31 45.21 -16.64 -4.78
CA SER A 31 46.44 -17.32 -4.37
C SER A 31 47.70 -16.63 -4.91
N SER A 32 48.74 -16.57 -4.08
CA SER A 32 50.10 -16.18 -4.49
C SER A 32 50.94 -17.37 -4.98
N ALA A 33 50.35 -18.57 -5.05
CA ALA A 33 51.06 -19.76 -5.48
C ALA A 33 51.38 -19.72 -6.99
N THR A 34 52.61 -20.08 -7.34
CA THR A 34 53.09 -20.11 -8.73
C THR A 34 52.91 -21.47 -9.40
N ASN A 35 52.60 -22.51 -8.63
CA ASN A 35 52.48 -23.89 -9.12
C ASN A 35 51.03 -24.34 -9.40
N LEU A 36 50.02 -23.48 -9.19
CA LEU A 36 48.60 -23.82 -9.42
C LEU A 36 48.19 -23.80 -10.90
N THR A 37 49.01 -23.21 -11.76
CA THR A 37 48.80 -23.11 -13.21
C THR A 37 50.16 -23.15 -13.93
N ASN A 38 50.17 -23.55 -15.19
CA ASN A 38 51.35 -23.46 -16.06
C ASN A 38 51.51 -22.07 -16.70
N ILE A 39 50.52 -21.19 -16.51
CA ILE A 39 50.55 -19.81 -17.00
C ILE A 39 51.37 -18.96 -16.02
N PRO A 40 52.40 -18.21 -16.46
CA PRO A 40 53.15 -17.33 -15.58
C PRO A 40 52.21 -16.33 -14.86
N THR A 41 52.37 -16.22 -13.54
CA THR A 41 51.59 -15.31 -12.69
C THR A 41 52.49 -14.24 -12.06
N LEU A 42 51.96 -13.03 -11.85
CA LEU A 42 52.64 -11.96 -11.13
C LEU A 42 51.81 -11.50 -9.93
N GLY A 43 52.30 -11.78 -8.72
CA GLY A 43 51.58 -11.50 -7.48
C GLY A 43 50.35 -12.40 -7.27
N PRO A 44 49.46 -12.07 -6.30
CA PRO A 44 48.24 -12.82 -6.07
C PRO A 44 47.29 -12.80 -7.27
N GLN A 45 46.77 -13.96 -7.64
CA GLN A 45 45.88 -14.18 -8.78
C GLN A 45 44.60 -14.90 -8.36
N VAL A 46 43.56 -14.80 -9.19
CA VAL A 46 42.27 -15.44 -8.95
C VAL A 46 42.21 -16.79 -9.66
N PHE A 47 41.81 -17.82 -8.92
CA PHE A 47 41.66 -19.18 -9.40
C PHE A 47 40.24 -19.69 -9.15
N ARG A 48 39.82 -20.68 -9.94
CA ARG A 48 38.61 -21.48 -9.73
C ARG A 48 38.98 -22.96 -9.69
N LYS A 49 38.56 -23.67 -8.64
CA LYS A 49 38.70 -25.12 -8.48
C LYS A 49 37.37 -25.79 -8.78
N SER A 50 37.36 -26.77 -9.67
CA SER A 50 36.29 -27.77 -9.75
C SER A 50 36.49 -28.80 -8.66
N LEU A 51 35.51 -28.97 -7.78
CA LEU A 51 35.52 -29.97 -6.72
C LEU A 51 35.16 -31.37 -7.22
N GLU A 52 34.38 -31.46 -8.31
CA GLU A 52 34.02 -32.72 -8.95
C GLU A 52 35.19 -33.32 -9.74
N PHE A 53 35.87 -32.52 -10.56
CA PHE A 53 36.95 -32.99 -11.44
C PHE A 53 38.36 -32.67 -10.94
N GLY A 54 38.49 -31.94 -9.83
CA GLY A 54 39.77 -31.53 -9.28
C GLY A 54 40.55 -30.51 -10.13
N VAL A 55 39.97 -29.96 -11.20
CA VAL A 55 40.66 -29.03 -12.11
C VAL A 55 40.81 -27.65 -11.48
N THR A 56 42.00 -27.05 -11.57
CA THR A 56 42.27 -25.67 -11.13
C THR A 56 42.57 -24.79 -12.34
N SER A 57 41.78 -23.74 -12.52
CA SER A 57 41.87 -22.83 -13.66
C SER A 57 42.21 -21.41 -13.21
N LEU A 58 43.08 -20.72 -13.95
CA LEU A 58 43.41 -19.31 -13.74
C LEU A 58 42.27 -18.43 -14.29
N VAL A 59 41.56 -17.75 -13.40
CA VAL A 59 40.45 -16.85 -13.76
C VAL A 59 40.99 -15.52 -14.27
N SER A 60 41.99 -14.96 -13.58
CA SER A 60 42.60 -13.67 -13.92
C SER A 60 43.55 -13.80 -15.12
N SER A 61 42.93 -13.99 -16.29
CA SER A 61 43.59 -14.14 -17.58
C SER A 61 42.79 -13.49 -18.71
N THR A 62 43.49 -13.05 -19.76
CA THR A 62 42.88 -12.55 -20.99
C THR A 62 42.00 -13.61 -21.64
N ALA A 63 41.18 -13.22 -22.62
CA ALA A 63 40.37 -14.16 -23.39
C ALA A 63 41.20 -15.27 -24.06
N ASN A 64 42.46 -14.99 -24.39
CA ASN A 64 43.39 -15.93 -25.00
C ASN A 64 44.23 -16.73 -23.98
N GLY A 65 43.97 -16.59 -22.68
CA GLY A 65 44.63 -17.35 -21.62
C GLY A 65 45.95 -16.77 -21.10
N THR A 66 46.30 -15.54 -21.46
CA THR A 66 47.49 -14.87 -20.87
C THR A 66 47.18 -14.40 -19.46
N GLY A 67 48.02 -14.72 -18.48
CA GLY A 67 47.83 -14.28 -17.10
C GLY A 67 47.87 -12.76 -16.91
N ALA A 68 47.15 -12.27 -15.90
CA ALA A 68 47.18 -10.87 -15.52
C ALA A 68 48.60 -10.44 -15.10
N ASN A 69 49.02 -9.26 -15.54
CA ASN A 69 50.37 -8.71 -15.28
C ASN A 69 50.47 -7.94 -13.95
N ASN A 70 49.48 -8.05 -13.07
CA ASN A 70 49.45 -7.42 -11.75
C ASN A 70 48.44 -8.16 -10.86
N VAL A 71 48.32 -7.73 -9.61
CA VAL A 71 47.45 -8.35 -8.60
C VAL A 71 45.98 -8.39 -9.06
N SER A 72 45.34 -9.54 -8.83
CA SER A 72 43.89 -9.73 -8.94
C SER A 72 43.34 -10.20 -7.59
N GLN A 73 42.13 -9.75 -7.25
CA GLN A 73 41.56 -9.95 -5.91
C GLN A 73 40.03 -9.94 -5.93
N ALA A 74 39.45 -10.26 -4.76
CA ALA A 74 38.03 -10.17 -4.47
C ALA A 74 37.15 -10.89 -5.51
N PRO A 75 37.35 -12.21 -5.71
CA PRO A 75 36.48 -12.95 -6.58
C PRO A 75 35.11 -13.18 -5.94
N ASP A 76 34.09 -13.23 -6.80
CA ASP A 76 32.75 -13.73 -6.50
C ASP A 76 32.29 -14.60 -7.69
N ILE A 77 31.50 -15.64 -7.41
CA ILE A 77 31.16 -16.70 -8.37
C ILE A 77 29.65 -16.90 -8.50
N SER A 78 29.18 -16.93 -9.74
CA SER A 78 27.78 -17.30 -10.10
C SER A 78 27.36 -18.67 -9.53
N ALA A 79 26.04 -18.88 -9.41
CA ALA A 79 25.50 -20.08 -8.78
C ALA A 79 25.86 -21.40 -9.48
N ASP A 80 25.97 -21.38 -10.81
CA ASP A 80 26.41 -22.51 -11.64
C ASP A 80 27.95 -22.61 -11.77
N GLY A 81 28.65 -21.61 -11.22
CA GLY A 81 30.09 -21.47 -11.27
C GLY A 81 30.69 -21.16 -12.64
N ARG A 82 29.87 -20.75 -13.62
CA ARG A 82 30.33 -20.40 -14.97
C ARG A 82 31.01 -19.04 -15.00
N TYR A 83 30.43 -18.05 -14.36
CA TYR A 83 30.95 -16.69 -14.35
C TYR A 83 31.66 -16.38 -13.04
N VAL A 84 32.80 -15.71 -13.14
CA VAL A 84 33.56 -15.20 -11.99
C VAL A 84 33.82 -13.72 -12.19
N VAL A 85 33.34 -12.88 -11.27
CA VAL A 85 33.70 -11.47 -11.22
C VAL A 85 34.91 -11.30 -10.30
N PHE A 86 35.81 -10.39 -10.63
CA PHE A 86 36.99 -10.08 -9.83
C PHE A 86 37.50 -8.67 -10.11
N SER A 87 38.28 -8.10 -9.19
CA SER A 87 39.01 -6.85 -9.43
C SER A 87 40.47 -7.11 -9.78
N SER A 88 41.05 -6.33 -10.68
CA SER A 88 42.49 -6.42 -10.97
C SER A 88 43.15 -5.10 -11.32
N PHE A 89 44.39 -4.93 -10.84
CA PHE A 89 45.28 -3.83 -11.20
C PHE A 89 46.04 -4.06 -12.52
N ALA A 90 45.72 -5.15 -13.22
CA ALA A 90 46.42 -5.53 -14.42
C ALA A 90 45.99 -4.65 -15.59
N THR A 91 46.97 -4.22 -16.37
CA THR A 91 46.77 -3.37 -17.54
C THR A 91 46.62 -4.17 -18.82
N ASN A 92 46.84 -5.49 -18.78
CA ASN A 92 46.85 -6.37 -19.95
C ASN A 92 45.60 -7.22 -20.12
N LEU A 93 44.59 -7.08 -19.27
CA LEU A 93 43.39 -7.91 -19.30
C LEU A 93 42.39 -7.51 -20.40
N ALA A 94 42.27 -6.21 -20.71
CA ALA A 94 41.35 -5.69 -21.71
C ALA A 94 42.05 -5.06 -22.94
N PRO A 95 41.41 -5.08 -24.14
CA PRO A 95 41.90 -4.37 -25.31
C PRO A 95 41.99 -2.85 -25.07
N GLY A 96 43.15 -2.24 -25.33
CA GLY A 96 43.40 -0.81 -25.07
C GLY A 96 44.04 -0.52 -23.71
N GLY A 97 44.06 -1.50 -22.80
CA GLY A 97 44.68 -1.43 -21.50
C GLY A 97 43.91 -0.60 -20.47
N SER A 98 43.87 -1.07 -19.22
CA SER A 98 43.20 -0.37 -18.13
C SER A 98 44.08 0.71 -17.48
N PRO A 99 43.49 1.71 -16.81
CA PRO A 99 44.23 2.78 -16.14
C PRO A 99 45.27 2.21 -15.15
N VAL A 100 46.48 2.78 -15.17
CA VAL A 100 47.56 2.35 -14.27
C VAL A 100 47.25 2.77 -12.84
N GLY A 101 47.51 1.87 -11.87
CA GLY A 101 47.43 2.18 -10.44
C GLY A 101 46.04 2.04 -9.82
N VAL A 102 45.06 1.60 -10.61
CA VAL A 102 43.66 1.52 -10.22
C VAL A 102 43.12 0.09 -10.47
N PRO A 103 42.49 -0.56 -9.48
CA PRO A 103 41.83 -1.84 -9.70
C PRO A 103 40.55 -1.66 -10.53
N ASN A 104 40.37 -2.52 -11.52
CA ASN A 104 39.23 -2.52 -12.42
C ASN A 104 38.42 -3.82 -12.26
N PRO A 105 37.07 -3.78 -12.21
CA PRO A 105 36.25 -4.99 -12.21
C PRO A 105 36.22 -5.68 -13.58
N TYR A 106 36.30 -7.01 -13.56
CA TYR A 106 36.22 -7.87 -14.72
C TYR A 106 35.31 -9.05 -14.46
N ILE A 107 34.68 -9.58 -15.52
CA ILE A 107 33.98 -10.86 -15.48
C ILE A 107 34.60 -11.82 -16.46
N LYS A 108 34.90 -13.03 -15.98
CA LYS A 108 35.36 -14.15 -16.79
C LYS A 108 34.24 -15.15 -16.98
N ASP A 109 33.87 -15.43 -18.22
CA ASP A 109 33.11 -16.63 -18.58
C ASP A 109 34.09 -17.81 -18.62
N MET A 110 33.97 -18.71 -17.67
CA MET A 110 34.87 -19.85 -17.54
C MET A 110 34.57 -20.99 -18.51
N GLN A 111 33.47 -20.93 -19.24
CA GLN A 111 33.12 -21.88 -20.30
C GLN A 111 33.74 -21.45 -21.64
N THR A 112 33.60 -20.17 -22.00
CA THR A 112 34.08 -19.65 -23.29
C THR A 112 35.46 -19.01 -23.22
N GLY A 113 35.91 -18.64 -22.02
CA GLY A 113 37.11 -17.83 -21.80
C GLY A 113 36.90 -16.33 -22.03
N ALA A 114 35.71 -15.90 -22.47
CA ALA A 114 35.42 -14.49 -22.70
C ALA A 114 35.66 -13.65 -21.43
N LEU A 115 36.22 -12.46 -21.61
CA LEU A 115 36.50 -11.52 -20.53
C LEU A 115 35.80 -10.19 -20.82
N PHE A 116 34.99 -9.74 -19.88
CA PHE A 116 34.29 -8.47 -19.93
C PHE A 116 34.99 -7.45 -19.03
N ASP A 117 35.18 -6.24 -19.57
CA ASP A 117 35.85 -5.12 -18.92
C ASP A 117 34.80 -4.13 -18.38
N GLY A 118 34.72 -3.98 -17.06
CA GLY A 118 33.81 -3.04 -16.42
C GLY A 118 34.14 -1.56 -16.70
N TRP A 119 35.40 -1.23 -17.04
CA TRP A 119 35.79 0.13 -17.41
C TRP A 119 35.15 0.60 -18.71
N ALA A 120 35.02 -0.31 -19.69
CA ALA A 120 34.39 0.01 -20.98
C ALA A 120 32.90 0.36 -20.87
N ILE A 121 32.26 -0.01 -19.76
CA ILE A 121 30.84 0.20 -19.48
C ILE A 121 30.58 1.62 -18.91
N SER A 122 31.60 2.31 -18.36
CA SER A 122 31.45 3.69 -17.85
C SER A 122 32.72 4.55 -17.98
N PRO A 123 32.96 5.19 -19.14
CA PRO A 123 34.14 6.05 -19.34
C PRO A 123 34.05 7.43 -18.62
N ARG A 124 32.98 7.70 -17.85
CA ARG A 124 32.74 8.98 -17.16
C ARG A 124 32.95 8.95 -15.64
N ALA A 125 33.32 7.80 -15.05
CA ALA A 125 33.54 7.70 -13.61
C ALA A 125 34.95 8.21 -13.20
N PRO A 126 35.08 9.23 -12.33
CA PRO A 126 36.37 9.73 -11.90
C PRO A 126 37.08 8.72 -10.99
N VAL A 127 38.34 8.39 -11.36
CA VAL A 127 39.41 7.73 -10.59
C VAL A 127 38.94 6.61 -9.66
N LEU A 128 38.99 5.37 -10.15
CA LEU A 128 38.51 4.21 -9.39
C LEU A 128 39.44 3.93 -8.21
N LEU A 129 38.87 3.95 -7.00
CA LEU A 129 39.42 3.24 -5.85
C LEU A 129 38.31 2.28 -5.41
N PRO A 130 38.24 1.04 -5.91
CA PRO A 130 37.34 0.05 -5.33
C PRO A 130 37.87 -0.31 -3.95
N ILE A 131 37.10 0.05 -2.93
CA ILE A 131 37.38 -0.27 -1.53
C ILE A 131 36.76 -1.64 -1.16
N GLN A 132 35.79 -2.14 -1.95
CA GLN A 132 35.08 -3.40 -1.69
C GLN A 132 34.93 -4.31 -2.94
N ALA A 133 34.63 -5.58 -2.66
CA ALA A 133 34.49 -6.64 -3.65
C ALA A 133 33.29 -6.39 -4.58
N PRO A 134 33.42 -6.66 -5.89
CA PRO A 134 32.24 -6.78 -6.75
C PRO A 134 31.35 -7.92 -6.25
N MET A 135 30.03 -7.78 -6.42
CA MET A 135 29.06 -8.81 -6.03
C MET A 135 28.15 -9.15 -7.21
N MET A 136 27.88 -10.44 -7.42
CA MET A 136 27.13 -11.00 -8.55
C MET A 136 25.84 -11.66 -8.07
N SER A 137 24.76 -11.50 -8.84
CA SER A 137 23.54 -12.28 -8.69
C SER A 137 23.79 -13.77 -8.99
N ALA A 138 22.93 -14.65 -8.49
CA ALA A 138 23.07 -16.08 -8.70
C ALA A 138 23.03 -16.46 -10.19
N ASP A 139 22.21 -15.76 -10.99
CA ASP A 139 22.07 -15.96 -12.43
C ASP A 139 23.20 -15.33 -13.28
N ALA A 140 24.13 -14.63 -12.65
CA ALA A 140 25.24 -13.89 -13.28
C ALA A 140 24.85 -12.74 -14.22
N LEU A 141 23.56 -12.36 -14.27
CA LEU A 141 23.09 -11.27 -15.13
C LEU A 141 23.41 -9.91 -14.53
N GLN A 142 23.58 -9.85 -13.21
CA GLN A 142 23.62 -8.60 -12.47
C GLN A 142 24.85 -8.54 -11.57
N VAL A 143 25.60 -7.43 -11.65
CA VAL A 143 26.75 -7.21 -10.77
C VAL A 143 26.71 -5.81 -10.20
N THR A 144 26.97 -5.73 -8.90
CA THR A 144 27.16 -4.47 -8.20
C THR A 144 28.64 -4.22 -7.95
N VAL A 145 29.05 -2.96 -8.13
CA VAL A 145 30.40 -2.50 -7.84
C VAL A 145 30.34 -1.19 -7.08
N THR A 146 31.24 -0.99 -6.13
CA THR A 146 31.41 0.30 -5.48
C THR A 146 32.58 1.06 -6.10
N LEU A 147 32.28 2.23 -6.66
CA LEU A 147 33.23 3.13 -7.31
C LEU A 147 33.14 4.51 -6.68
N SER A 148 34.24 5.01 -6.11
CA SER A 148 34.37 6.38 -5.59
C SER A 148 33.26 6.78 -4.60
N GLY A 149 32.83 5.83 -3.76
CA GLY A 149 31.75 6.05 -2.78
C GLY A 149 30.34 5.98 -3.37
N THR A 150 30.16 5.36 -4.53
CA THR A 150 28.86 5.16 -5.18
C THR A 150 28.70 3.70 -5.59
N VAL A 151 27.52 3.13 -5.39
CA VAL A 151 27.19 1.77 -5.83
C VAL A 151 26.59 1.82 -7.23
N TYR A 152 27.24 1.15 -8.17
CA TYR A 152 26.76 0.98 -9.53
C TYR A 152 26.31 -0.44 -9.77
N PHE A 153 25.26 -0.54 -10.56
CA PHE A 153 24.80 -1.75 -11.20
C PHE A 153 25.39 -1.83 -12.59
N LEU A 154 25.96 -2.98 -12.95
CA LEU A 154 26.48 -3.27 -14.28
C LEU A 154 25.61 -4.36 -14.90
N ASP A 155 24.99 -4.02 -16.03
CA ASP A 155 24.23 -4.95 -16.86
C ASP A 155 25.13 -5.46 -17.99
N PHE A 156 25.32 -6.77 -18.04
CA PHE A 156 26.21 -7.43 -19.01
C PHE A 156 25.58 -7.64 -20.37
N GLU A 157 24.26 -7.79 -20.44
CA GLU A 157 23.56 -7.95 -21.71
C GLU A 157 23.53 -6.63 -22.45
N THR A 158 23.17 -5.55 -21.77
CA THR A 158 23.02 -4.23 -22.39
C THR A 158 24.29 -3.39 -22.38
N LYS A 159 25.32 -3.81 -21.61
CA LYS A 159 26.54 -3.03 -21.36
C LYS A 159 26.23 -1.65 -20.79
N ALA A 160 25.25 -1.57 -19.90
CA ALA A 160 24.85 -0.35 -19.22
C ALA A 160 25.36 -0.33 -17.78
N ALA A 161 25.60 0.87 -17.25
CA ALA A 161 25.80 1.12 -15.84
C ALA A 161 24.72 2.05 -15.30
N SER A 162 24.12 1.72 -14.17
CA SER A 162 23.17 2.58 -13.46
C SER A 162 23.61 2.80 -12.01
N ASN A 163 23.33 3.98 -11.45
CA ASN A 163 23.63 4.27 -10.05
C ASN A 163 22.51 3.69 -9.18
N VAL A 164 22.87 2.78 -8.27
CA VAL A 164 21.96 2.12 -7.32
C VAL A 164 21.77 2.95 -6.06
N SER A 165 22.85 3.63 -5.65
CA SER A 165 22.89 4.38 -4.42
C SER A 165 22.29 5.77 -4.50
N ASN A 166 21.89 6.26 -5.69
CA ASN A 166 21.27 7.58 -5.83
C ASN A 166 19.98 7.70 -5.02
N GLY A 167 19.80 8.83 -4.34
CA GLY A 167 18.54 9.18 -3.71
C GLY A 167 17.52 9.73 -4.70
N GLN A 168 16.34 10.08 -4.20
CA GLN A 168 15.18 10.44 -5.03
C GLN A 168 15.20 11.91 -5.53
N HIS A 169 16.01 12.80 -4.93
CA HIS A 169 16.06 14.22 -5.28
C HIS A 169 17.44 14.72 -5.75
N GLY A 170 18.28 13.82 -6.28
CA GLY A 170 19.55 14.20 -6.91
C GLY A 170 20.64 14.64 -5.92
N GLU A 171 20.65 14.04 -4.73
CA GLU A 171 21.47 14.50 -3.60
C GLU A 171 22.92 13.98 -3.62
N TYR A 172 23.71 14.51 -2.68
CA TYR A 172 25.15 14.23 -2.56
C TYR A 172 25.42 13.07 -1.61
N ILE A 173 25.88 11.96 -2.17
CA ILE A 173 26.31 10.79 -1.39
C ILE A 173 27.79 10.96 -1.06
N SER A 174 28.10 11.09 0.22
CA SER A 174 29.49 11.19 0.69
C SER A 174 30.20 9.83 0.70
N TYR A 175 29.43 8.76 0.86
CA TYR A 175 29.93 7.39 0.93
C TYR A 175 28.80 6.38 0.68
N ALA A 176 29.01 5.40 -0.20
CA ALA A 176 28.14 4.23 -0.35
C ALA A 176 28.96 2.99 -0.72
N VAL A 177 28.53 1.84 -0.21
CA VAL A 177 29.20 0.54 -0.37
C VAL A 177 28.16 -0.58 -0.48
N ASN A 178 28.29 -1.44 -1.49
CA ASN A 178 27.43 -2.62 -1.65
C ASN A 178 27.67 -3.63 -0.51
N ARG A 179 26.60 -4.30 -0.07
CA ARG A 179 26.61 -5.28 1.02
C ARG A 179 26.09 -6.64 0.60
N ALA A 180 25.04 -6.66 -0.21
CA ALA A 180 24.46 -7.88 -0.76
C ALA A 180 23.67 -7.59 -2.04
N ILE A 181 23.52 -8.63 -2.86
CA ILE A 181 22.59 -8.72 -3.98
C ILE A 181 21.83 -10.03 -3.82
N ASP A 182 20.54 -10.06 -4.16
CA ASP A 182 19.73 -11.28 -4.12
C ASP A 182 19.99 -12.16 -5.34
N ALA A 183 19.38 -13.34 -5.35
CA ALA A 183 19.68 -14.37 -6.35
C ALA A 183 19.34 -13.95 -7.78
N ASP A 184 18.26 -13.20 -7.98
CA ASP A 184 17.85 -12.68 -9.29
C ASP A 184 18.38 -11.26 -9.57
N GLY A 185 19.02 -10.64 -8.58
CA GLY A 185 19.52 -9.27 -8.62
C GLY A 185 18.43 -8.18 -8.53
N GLY A 186 17.18 -8.58 -8.31
CA GLY A 186 16.06 -7.67 -8.09
C GLY A 186 16.27 -6.70 -6.92
N ARG A 187 17.15 -7.03 -5.96
CA ARG A 187 17.42 -6.22 -4.78
C ARG A 187 18.90 -6.09 -4.48
N VAL A 188 19.32 -4.85 -4.23
CA VAL A 188 20.68 -4.52 -3.80
C VAL A 188 20.63 -3.88 -2.42
N LEU A 189 21.29 -4.54 -1.47
CA LEU A 189 21.55 -3.99 -0.14
C LEU A 189 22.87 -3.21 -0.17
N PHE A 190 22.85 -1.97 0.30
CA PHE A 190 24.04 -1.14 0.40
C PHE A 190 24.04 -0.31 1.68
N ALA A 191 25.24 0.03 2.15
CA ALA A 191 25.45 0.96 3.24
C ALA A 191 25.80 2.32 2.68
N ALA A 192 25.17 3.40 3.14
CA ALA A 192 25.49 4.75 2.68
C ALA A 192 25.43 5.79 3.79
N ALA A 193 26.23 6.84 3.64
CA ALA A 193 26.13 8.10 4.37
C ALA A 193 25.92 9.22 3.36
N GLY A 194 24.80 9.92 3.46
CA GLY A 194 24.44 11.02 2.60
C GLY A 194 23.26 11.76 3.20
N ASP A 195 23.21 13.06 2.92
CA ASP A 195 22.07 13.86 3.32
C ASP A 195 20.92 13.57 2.34
N ASP A 196 19.72 13.41 2.90
CA ASP A 196 18.46 13.55 2.15
C ASP A 196 18.13 12.42 1.14
N LEU A 197 18.78 11.25 1.22
CA LEU A 197 18.53 10.09 0.32
C LEU A 197 17.05 9.66 0.15
N LEU A 198 16.19 9.93 1.14
CA LEU A 198 14.76 9.63 1.14
C LEU A 198 13.86 10.86 1.41
N GLY A 199 14.41 12.08 1.44
CA GLY A 199 13.69 13.26 1.89
C GLY A 199 13.84 13.55 3.40
N ALA A 200 14.25 14.77 3.75
CA ALA A 200 14.41 15.33 5.10
C ALA A 200 15.31 14.51 6.07
N ASP A 201 16.31 13.80 5.55
CA ASP A 201 17.23 12.96 6.34
C ASP A 201 18.61 13.61 6.51
N ASP A 202 18.78 14.51 7.47
CA ASP A 202 20.08 15.10 7.85
C ASP A 202 20.87 14.19 8.80
N ASN A 203 21.07 12.92 8.43
CA ASN A 203 21.77 11.95 9.27
C ASN A 203 23.24 11.76 8.85
N PRO A 204 24.23 12.12 9.69
CA PRO A 204 25.65 11.94 9.39
C PRO A 204 26.14 10.48 9.52
N TYR A 205 25.30 9.55 9.97
CA TYR A 205 25.68 8.15 10.20
C TYR A 205 25.46 7.27 8.98
N ILE A 206 26.32 6.25 8.81
CA ILE A 206 26.16 5.22 7.78
C ILE A 206 24.91 4.37 8.11
N GLN A 207 23.95 4.40 7.20
CA GLN A 207 22.70 3.64 7.27
C GLN A 207 22.70 2.49 6.25
N LEU A 208 21.82 1.51 6.44
CA LEU A 208 21.58 0.46 5.45
C LEU A 208 20.34 0.79 4.64
N TYR A 209 20.49 0.65 3.32
CA TYR A 209 19.46 0.88 2.34
C TYR A 209 19.29 -0.33 1.43
N LEU A 210 18.07 -0.54 0.99
CA LEU A 210 17.70 -1.53 -0.01
C LEU A 210 17.17 -0.80 -1.24
N ARG A 211 17.72 -1.13 -2.40
CA ARG A 211 17.21 -0.70 -3.70
C ARG A 211 16.57 -1.88 -4.42
N ASP A 212 15.32 -1.71 -4.81
CA ASP A 212 14.66 -2.56 -5.81
C ASP A 212 15.12 -2.08 -7.19
N THR A 213 15.78 -2.96 -7.95
CA THR A 213 16.36 -2.64 -9.26
C THR A 213 15.32 -2.66 -10.37
N ASN A 214 14.17 -3.30 -10.16
CA ASN A 214 13.10 -3.42 -11.16
C ASN A 214 12.28 -2.12 -11.27
N ASN A 215 11.97 -1.50 -10.13
CA ASN A 215 11.12 -0.29 -10.07
C ASN A 215 11.87 0.96 -9.54
N GLY A 216 13.08 0.80 -9.02
CA GLY A 216 13.87 1.91 -8.49
C GLY A 216 13.51 2.33 -7.05
N THR A 217 12.64 1.60 -6.35
CA THR A 217 12.24 1.91 -4.97
C THR A 217 13.44 1.80 -4.04
N LEU A 218 13.63 2.81 -3.19
CA LEU A 218 14.69 2.88 -2.19
C LEU A 218 14.08 2.88 -0.78
N VAL A 219 14.58 2.04 0.12
CA VAL A 219 14.10 1.93 1.51
C VAL A 219 15.27 1.91 2.48
N ARG A 220 15.18 2.64 3.60
CA ARG A 220 16.15 2.56 4.71
C ARG A 220 15.74 1.44 5.67
N LEU A 221 16.65 0.50 5.94
CA LEU A 221 16.41 -0.65 6.83
C LEU A 221 16.76 -0.36 8.30
N THR A 222 17.52 0.70 8.54
CA THR A 222 17.99 1.11 9.87
C THR A 222 17.14 2.25 10.41
N ASN A 223 15.82 2.04 10.47
CA ASN A 223 14.89 2.95 11.14
C ASN A 223 14.75 2.57 12.62
N GLY A 224 14.90 3.55 13.49
CA GLY A 224 14.56 3.44 14.89
C GLY A 224 13.05 3.31 15.11
N ALA A 225 12.68 2.87 16.31
CA ALA A 225 11.27 2.74 16.70
C ALA A 225 10.52 4.09 16.76
N ASP A 226 11.28 5.19 16.76
CA ASP A 226 10.82 6.58 16.70
C ASP A 226 10.58 7.07 15.26
N GLY A 227 10.80 6.23 14.24
CA GLY A 227 10.67 6.59 12.83
C GLY A 227 11.88 7.34 12.26
N TYR A 228 12.88 7.64 13.09
CA TYR A 228 14.11 8.30 12.65
C TYR A 228 15.19 7.29 12.26
N ALA A 229 16.21 7.74 11.53
CA ALA A 229 17.34 6.88 11.20
C ALA A 229 18.14 6.45 12.44
N ALA A 230 18.89 5.36 12.34
CA ALA A 230 19.72 4.88 13.43
C ALA A 230 20.73 5.95 13.87
N ASN A 231 20.82 6.19 15.18
CA ASN A 231 21.67 7.21 15.80
C ASN A 231 23.15 6.81 15.90
N SER A 232 23.58 5.84 15.08
CA SER A 232 24.95 5.35 15.01
C SER A 232 25.22 4.70 13.65
N ASN A 233 26.49 4.51 13.33
CA ASN A 233 26.89 3.82 12.10
C ASN A 233 26.46 2.36 12.15
N THR A 234 25.81 1.91 11.08
CA THR A 234 25.50 0.50 10.87
C THR A 234 26.60 -0.17 10.05
N GLY A 235 27.06 -1.32 10.54
CA GLY A 235 28.24 -2.04 10.04
C GLY A 235 27.95 -3.04 8.93
N ASN A 236 28.61 -4.21 9.00
CA ASN A 236 28.44 -5.32 8.06
C ASN A 236 26.99 -5.80 8.05
N ALA A 237 26.52 -6.15 6.86
CA ALA A 237 25.20 -6.70 6.66
C ALA A 237 25.27 -7.91 5.71
N ALA A 238 24.34 -8.83 5.88
CA ALA A 238 24.12 -9.96 4.98
C ALA A 238 22.62 -10.01 4.63
N MET A 239 22.31 -10.55 3.46
CA MET A 239 20.94 -10.71 2.97
C MET A 239 20.68 -12.17 2.64
N SER A 240 19.44 -12.62 2.83
CA SER A 240 18.99 -13.92 2.36
C SER A 240 18.98 -13.96 0.82
N GLY A 241 19.14 -15.15 0.24
CA GLY A 241 19.19 -15.31 -1.22
C GLY A 241 17.92 -14.88 -1.96
N ASP A 242 16.78 -14.87 -1.28
CA ASP A 242 15.50 -14.36 -1.79
C ASP A 242 15.30 -12.86 -1.55
N GLY A 243 16.30 -12.16 -1.00
CA GLY A 243 16.23 -10.73 -0.75
C GLY A 243 15.22 -10.30 0.32
N ASN A 244 14.62 -11.21 1.09
CA ASN A 244 13.53 -10.89 2.02
C ASN A 244 13.98 -10.61 3.45
N VAL A 245 15.21 -10.96 3.81
CA VAL A 245 15.74 -10.77 5.17
C VAL A 245 17.14 -10.20 5.08
N ALA A 246 17.40 -9.11 5.80
CA ALA A 246 18.75 -8.67 6.11
C ALA A 246 19.06 -8.90 7.58
N VAL A 247 20.32 -9.24 7.85
CA VAL A 247 20.89 -9.20 9.19
C VAL A 247 22.06 -8.22 9.18
N PHE A 248 22.19 -7.42 10.23
CA PHE A 248 23.23 -6.40 10.30
C PHE A 248 23.66 -6.11 11.73
N ILE A 249 24.86 -5.55 11.87
CA ILE A 249 25.40 -5.17 13.17
C ILE A 249 25.32 -3.66 13.36
N SER A 250 24.78 -3.20 14.48
CA SER A 250 24.75 -1.77 14.83
C SER A 250 24.97 -1.56 16.32
N THR A 251 25.45 -0.37 16.68
CA THR A 251 25.55 0.13 18.06
C THR A 251 24.46 1.15 18.37
N ALA A 252 23.53 1.37 17.45
CA ALA A 252 22.46 2.35 17.61
C ALA A 252 21.49 1.96 18.72
N THR A 253 21.17 2.91 19.58
CA THR A 253 20.30 2.70 20.74
C THR A 253 18.83 2.94 20.43
N ASN A 254 18.52 3.63 19.33
CA ASN A 254 17.14 3.87 18.89
C ASN A 254 16.59 2.78 17.96
N LEU A 255 17.41 1.80 17.57
CA LEU A 255 16.93 0.56 16.94
C LEU A 255 16.27 -0.32 18.01
N GLY A 256 15.09 -0.87 17.73
CA GLY A 256 14.31 -1.64 18.71
C GLY A 256 15.14 -2.74 19.40
N GLY A 257 15.25 -2.67 20.74
CA GLY A 257 16.05 -3.60 21.54
C GLY A 257 17.51 -3.20 21.80
N GLY A 258 17.96 -2.04 21.28
CA GLY A 258 19.32 -1.52 21.44
C GLY A 258 19.71 -1.24 22.90
N ALA A 259 20.65 -2.02 23.45
CA ALA A 259 21.29 -1.69 24.72
C ALA A 259 22.39 -0.63 24.50
N PRO A 260 22.56 0.36 25.40
CA PRO A 260 23.57 1.40 25.21
C PRO A 260 25.00 0.84 25.18
N GLY A 261 25.74 1.13 24.11
CA GLY A 261 27.19 0.94 24.04
C GLY A 261 27.67 -0.45 23.61
N GLU A 262 26.78 -1.36 23.18
CA GLU A 262 27.14 -2.67 22.66
C GLU A 262 26.76 -2.83 21.19
N ALA A 263 27.61 -3.51 20.40
CA ALA A 263 27.28 -3.88 19.04
C ALA A 263 26.34 -5.09 19.06
N GLN A 264 25.14 -4.92 18.51
CA GLN A 264 24.10 -5.94 18.48
C GLN A 264 23.80 -6.40 17.05
N LEU A 265 23.35 -7.64 16.92
CA LEU A 265 22.90 -8.21 15.65
C LEU A 265 21.39 -7.99 15.51
N PHE A 266 21.02 -7.23 14.50
CA PHE A 266 19.63 -6.93 14.15
C PHE A 266 19.21 -7.76 12.95
N ARG A 267 17.92 -8.07 12.90
CA ARG A 267 17.23 -8.66 11.75
C ARG A 267 16.22 -7.64 11.25
N SER A 268 16.25 -7.37 9.96
CA SER A 268 15.19 -6.64 9.25
C SER A 268 14.53 -7.61 8.28
N VAL A 269 13.21 -7.77 8.42
CA VAL A 269 12.39 -8.39 7.39
C VAL A 269 12.11 -7.31 6.38
N MET A 270 12.57 -7.52 5.15
CA MET A 270 12.40 -6.55 4.08
C MET A 270 10.90 -6.49 3.72
N PRO A 271 10.38 -5.30 3.38
CA PRO A 271 9.02 -5.21 2.88
C PRO A 271 8.89 -6.20 1.72
N THR A 272 7.94 -7.14 1.81
CA THR A 272 7.60 -8.01 0.69
C THR A 272 6.97 -7.18 -0.40
N LEU A 273 7.79 -6.49 -1.19
CA LEU A 273 7.39 -5.93 -2.48
C LEU A 273 7.37 -7.11 -3.46
N ALA A 274 6.25 -7.84 -3.55
CA ALA A 274 6.11 -9.05 -4.37
C ALA A 274 4.70 -9.23 -4.98
N THR A 275 4.56 -8.70 -6.20
CA THR A 275 4.16 -9.33 -7.49
C THR A 275 3.36 -10.65 -7.60
N SER A 276 2.62 -11.14 -6.60
CA SER A 276 1.67 -12.25 -6.84
C SER A 276 0.30 -12.00 -6.22
N ASP A 277 -0.77 -12.18 -7.01
CA ASP A 277 -2.21 -12.06 -6.68
C ASP A 277 -2.73 -13.02 -5.58
N ALA A 278 -1.89 -13.42 -4.63
CA ALA A 278 -2.23 -14.37 -3.59
C ALA A 278 -2.68 -13.62 -2.33
N ASN A 279 -3.89 -13.93 -1.85
CA ASN A 279 -4.39 -13.45 -0.56
C ASN A 279 -3.43 -13.86 0.58
N LYS A 280 -2.93 -12.87 1.32
CA LYS A 280 -1.98 -13.00 2.41
C LYS A 280 -2.63 -12.68 3.74
N TYR A 281 -2.06 -13.28 4.78
CA TYR A 281 -2.38 -13.02 6.17
C TYR A 281 -1.11 -12.55 6.88
N LEU A 282 -1.05 -11.27 7.24
CA LEU A 282 0.11 -10.67 7.89
C LEU A 282 -0.24 -10.29 9.33
N ASN A 283 0.73 -10.41 10.24
CA ASN A 283 0.58 -9.97 11.63
C ASN A 283 1.85 -9.32 12.15
N ASP A 284 1.71 -8.38 13.09
CA ASP A 284 2.80 -7.62 13.68
C ASP A 284 3.25 -8.16 15.04
N LEU A 285 2.87 -9.39 15.44
CA LEU A 285 3.16 -9.92 16.78
C LEU A 285 4.66 -10.13 17.03
N ASP A 286 5.42 -10.49 15.99
CA ASP A 286 6.86 -10.70 16.08
C ASP A 286 7.60 -9.42 16.49
N ALA A 287 8.59 -9.57 17.38
CA ALA A 287 9.41 -8.45 17.84
C ALA A 287 10.14 -7.79 16.65
N GLY A 288 9.97 -6.47 16.50
CA GLY A 288 10.61 -5.68 15.44
C GLY A 288 9.78 -5.51 14.16
N VAL A 289 8.61 -6.14 14.02
CA VAL A 289 7.69 -5.85 12.91
C VAL A 289 6.97 -4.54 13.20
N THR A 290 7.23 -3.53 12.38
CA THR A 290 6.58 -2.20 12.44
C THR A 290 5.84 -1.85 11.16
N SER A 291 5.88 -2.70 10.14
CA SER A 291 5.13 -2.53 8.91
C SER A 291 4.61 -3.84 8.35
N LEU A 292 3.41 -3.79 7.75
CA LEU A 292 2.76 -4.90 7.04
C LEU A 292 2.39 -4.43 5.63
N ALA A 293 2.79 -5.18 4.60
CA ALA A 293 2.48 -4.88 3.20
C ALA A 293 2.27 -6.17 2.42
N ALA A 294 1.13 -6.29 1.74
CA ALA A 294 0.68 -7.53 1.12
C ALA A 294 0.62 -7.49 -0.42
N GLY A 295 0.51 -6.32 -1.06
CA GLY A 295 0.56 -6.22 -2.52
C GLY A 295 -0.78 -6.61 -3.15
N ALA A 296 -0.79 -7.25 -4.33
CA ALA A 296 -2.05 -7.62 -4.98
C ALA A 296 -2.78 -8.79 -4.28
N GLY A 297 -4.10 -8.72 -4.18
CA GLY A 297 -4.93 -9.78 -3.60
C GLY A 297 -6.03 -9.24 -2.68
N ASN A 298 -6.77 -10.13 -2.02
CA ASN A 298 -7.63 -9.75 -0.89
C ASN A 298 -6.92 -10.16 0.40
N ASP A 299 -6.21 -9.22 0.99
CA ASP A 299 -5.27 -9.44 2.07
C ASP A 299 -5.90 -9.14 3.43
N THR A 300 -5.34 -9.77 4.47
CA THR A 300 -5.74 -9.53 5.87
C THR A 300 -4.52 -9.16 6.71
N TYR A 301 -4.57 -7.95 7.24
CA TYR A 301 -3.57 -7.35 8.11
C TYR A 301 -4.02 -7.41 9.57
N ILE A 302 -3.26 -8.05 10.45
CA ILE A 302 -3.53 -8.09 11.89
C ILE A 302 -2.61 -7.09 12.59
N VAL A 303 -3.19 -6.02 13.10
CA VAL A 303 -2.46 -4.93 13.77
C VAL A 303 -2.67 -5.05 15.28
N SER A 304 -1.60 -5.35 16.02
CA SER A 304 -1.60 -5.56 17.47
C SER A 304 -0.67 -4.62 18.23
N LYS A 305 0.10 -3.80 17.52
CA LYS A 305 1.02 -2.82 18.12
C LYS A 305 0.70 -1.41 17.63
N SER A 306 0.72 -0.45 18.55
CA SER A 306 0.63 0.96 18.21
C SER A 306 1.82 1.37 17.32
N GLY A 307 1.56 2.09 16.24
CA GLY A 307 2.59 2.55 15.31
C GLY A 307 2.91 1.57 14.17
N THR A 308 2.22 0.42 14.09
CA THR A 308 2.33 -0.47 12.92
C THR A 308 1.79 0.22 11.67
N LEU A 309 2.64 0.33 10.65
CA LEU A 309 2.31 0.89 9.34
C LEU A 309 1.75 -0.20 8.43
N VAL A 310 0.49 -0.06 8.01
CA VAL A 310 -0.08 -0.91 6.95
C VAL A 310 0.05 -0.16 5.63
N LEU A 311 0.67 -0.79 4.63
CA LEU A 311 0.89 -0.21 3.30
C LEU A 311 0.22 -1.09 2.24
N GLU A 312 -0.79 -0.52 1.58
CA GLU A 312 -1.48 -1.15 0.45
C GLU A 312 -1.27 -0.37 -0.85
N THR A 313 -0.98 -1.11 -1.92
CA THR A 313 -0.79 -0.56 -3.26
C THR A 313 -2.11 -0.54 -4.04
N LEU A 314 -2.25 0.31 -5.06
CA LEU A 314 -3.45 0.40 -5.92
C LEU A 314 -3.66 -0.83 -6.83
N THR A 315 -3.16 -2.00 -6.45
CA THR A 315 -3.10 -3.21 -7.30
C THR A 315 -4.42 -3.97 -7.40
N GLY A 316 -5.48 -3.47 -6.75
CA GLY A 316 -6.79 -4.12 -6.70
C GLY A 316 -6.84 -5.18 -5.60
N GLY A 317 -8.05 -5.39 -5.05
CA GLY A 317 -8.25 -6.17 -3.84
C GLY A 317 -9.50 -5.72 -3.09
N HIS A 318 -9.90 -6.51 -2.10
CA HIS A 318 -10.79 -6.12 -1.02
C HIS A 318 -10.11 -6.47 0.29
N ASP A 319 -9.36 -5.50 0.79
CA ASP A 319 -8.40 -5.72 1.85
C ASP A 319 -9.01 -5.43 3.21
N ARG A 320 -8.43 -6.06 4.23
CA ARG A 320 -8.96 -5.99 5.59
C ARG A 320 -7.88 -5.77 6.62
N VAL A 321 -8.11 -4.82 7.51
CA VAL A 321 -7.38 -4.72 8.78
C VAL A 321 -8.23 -5.29 9.91
N VAL A 322 -7.63 -6.16 10.72
CA VAL A 322 -8.10 -6.55 12.05
C VAL A 322 -7.24 -5.81 13.07
N SER A 323 -7.79 -4.78 13.72
CA SER A 323 -7.06 -3.96 14.68
C SER A 323 -7.35 -4.38 16.13
N ASN A 324 -6.27 -4.57 16.89
CA ASN A 324 -6.27 -4.70 18.34
C ASN A 324 -5.75 -3.42 19.02
N VAL A 325 -5.63 -2.32 18.27
CA VAL A 325 -5.13 -1.01 18.72
C VAL A 325 -6.26 0.02 18.68
N ASP A 326 -6.51 0.68 19.82
CA ASP A 326 -7.48 1.77 19.94
C ASP A 326 -7.10 2.98 19.08
N GLY A 327 -8.10 3.56 18.42
CA GLY A 327 -7.94 4.74 17.57
C GLY A 327 -7.22 4.45 16.25
N TYR A 328 -7.20 3.19 15.80
CA TYR A 328 -6.58 2.83 14.52
C TYR A 328 -7.34 3.46 13.35
N ILE A 329 -6.62 4.12 12.44
CA ILE A 329 -7.17 4.75 11.24
C ILE A 329 -6.75 3.89 10.05
N LEU A 330 -7.70 3.46 9.21
CA LEU A 330 -7.38 2.73 7.99
C LEU A 330 -6.46 3.59 7.10
N PRO A 331 -5.36 3.04 6.59
CA PRO A 331 -4.61 3.71 5.54
C PRO A 331 -5.43 3.73 4.25
N ALA A 332 -5.01 4.53 3.26
CA ALA A 332 -5.61 4.52 1.94
C ALA A 332 -5.59 3.12 1.30
N ASN A 333 -6.53 2.86 0.39
CA ASN A 333 -6.67 1.62 -0.38
C ASN A 333 -7.06 0.37 0.43
N ILE A 334 -7.52 0.52 1.68
CA ILE A 334 -8.10 -0.59 2.44
C ILE A 334 -9.61 -0.38 2.58
N GLU A 335 -10.41 -1.41 2.28
CA GLU A 335 -11.88 -1.30 2.30
C GLU A 335 -12.51 -1.77 3.60
N ASN A 336 -11.86 -2.62 4.39
CA ASN A 336 -12.49 -3.26 5.55
C ASN A 336 -11.71 -3.05 6.85
N LEU A 337 -12.40 -2.62 7.90
CA LEU A 337 -11.88 -2.58 9.26
C LEU A 337 -12.70 -3.50 10.17
N ILE A 338 -12.01 -4.36 10.92
CA ILE A 338 -12.58 -5.12 12.03
C ILE A 338 -11.84 -4.75 13.31
N LEU A 339 -12.57 -4.34 14.35
CA LEU A 339 -12.00 -4.20 15.69
C LEU A 339 -11.92 -5.58 16.35
N GLY A 340 -10.70 -6.12 16.49
CA GLY A 340 -10.45 -7.36 17.21
C GLY A 340 -10.67 -7.19 18.70
N THR A 341 -9.68 -6.62 19.40
CA THR A 341 -9.80 -6.23 20.82
C THR A 341 -9.87 -4.72 21.06
N ALA A 342 -9.66 -3.91 20.02
CA ALA A 342 -9.80 -2.46 20.11
C ALA A 342 -11.26 -2.06 20.35
N LEU A 343 -11.48 -0.90 20.94
CA LEU A 343 -12.79 -0.28 21.13
C LEU A 343 -12.98 0.97 20.27
N SER A 344 -12.00 1.37 19.47
CA SER A 344 -12.18 2.49 18.55
C SER A 344 -11.35 2.34 17.28
N GLY A 345 -11.90 2.85 16.18
CA GLY A 345 -11.21 2.91 14.90
C GLY A 345 -11.94 3.77 13.86
N SER A 346 -11.21 4.13 12.81
CA SER A 346 -11.67 4.99 11.73
C SER A 346 -11.42 4.36 10.37
N GLY A 347 -12.33 4.59 9.43
CA GLY A 347 -12.11 4.35 8.02
C GLY A 347 -11.22 5.41 7.36
N ASN A 348 -11.32 5.50 6.04
CA ASN A 348 -10.57 6.39 5.15
C ASN A 348 -11.53 7.13 4.19
N ASP A 349 -11.06 7.49 2.99
CA ASP A 349 -11.86 8.22 2.00
C ASP A 349 -12.67 7.30 1.04
N LEU A 350 -12.62 5.99 1.24
CA LEU A 350 -13.32 4.98 0.43
C LEU A 350 -14.65 4.59 1.09
N ALA A 351 -15.53 3.93 0.34
CA ALA A 351 -16.69 3.26 0.92
C ALA A 351 -16.23 2.03 1.74
N ASN A 352 -16.05 2.20 3.05
CA ASN A 352 -15.54 1.19 3.96
C ASN A 352 -16.63 0.33 4.58
N GLN A 353 -16.27 -0.91 4.91
CA GLN A 353 -17.05 -1.75 5.82
C GLN A 353 -16.33 -1.83 7.17
N ILE A 354 -16.93 -1.21 8.18
CA ILE A 354 -16.37 -1.11 9.52
C ILE A 354 -17.22 -1.95 10.48
N ARG A 355 -16.57 -2.90 11.14
CA ARG A 355 -17.21 -3.79 12.11
C ARG A 355 -16.52 -3.70 13.47
N GLY A 356 -17.30 -3.36 14.48
CA GLY A 356 -16.93 -3.40 15.90
C GLY A 356 -16.85 -4.82 16.47
N ASN A 357 -16.86 -4.91 17.80
CA ASN A 357 -16.90 -6.11 18.61
C ASN A 357 -18.02 -6.01 19.67
N ALA A 358 -18.02 -6.90 20.66
CA ALA A 358 -19.08 -6.94 21.66
C ALA A 358 -18.94 -5.88 22.79
N GLY A 359 -17.95 -5.00 22.69
CA GLY A 359 -17.75 -3.92 23.66
C GLY A 359 -18.26 -2.59 23.12
N SER A 360 -18.46 -1.60 23.99
CA SER A 360 -18.79 -0.22 23.59
C SER A 360 -17.73 0.37 22.67
N ASN A 361 -18.04 0.45 21.38
CA ASN A 361 -17.14 0.89 20.34
C ASN A 361 -17.36 2.37 19.97
N THR A 362 -16.30 3.01 19.51
CA THR A 362 -16.37 4.29 18.79
C THR A 362 -15.90 4.08 17.35
N LEU A 363 -16.83 4.12 16.41
CA LEU A 363 -16.60 3.88 14.99
C LEU A 363 -16.75 5.19 14.22
N PHE A 364 -15.76 5.51 13.38
CA PHE A 364 -15.81 6.64 12.46
C PHE A 364 -15.70 6.11 11.01
N GLY A 365 -16.67 6.40 10.15
CA GLY A 365 -16.67 6.01 8.74
C GLY A 365 -15.58 6.75 7.97
N GLY A 366 -15.64 8.07 7.98
CA GLY A 366 -14.68 8.93 7.31
C GLY A 366 -15.33 9.64 6.14
N ALA A 367 -14.79 9.49 4.94
CA ALA A 367 -15.46 9.91 3.73
C ALA A 367 -15.80 8.70 2.87
N GLY A 368 -16.85 8.79 2.06
CA GLY A 368 -17.33 7.64 1.29
C GLY A 368 -18.71 7.22 1.77
N ASN A 369 -19.24 6.13 1.21
CA ASN A 369 -20.54 5.60 1.60
C ASN A 369 -20.32 4.35 2.46
N ASP A 370 -20.23 4.54 3.77
CA ASP A 370 -19.74 3.54 4.70
C ASP A 370 -20.82 2.61 5.24
N TRP A 371 -20.40 1.41 5.61
CA TRP A 371 -21.23 0.39 6.26
C TRP A 371 -20.68 0.11 7.65
N LEU A 372 -21.38 0.58 8.69
CA LEU A 372 -20.90 0.54 10.07
C LEU A 372 -21.74 -0.43 10.91
N THR A 373 -21.09 -1.42 11.51
CA THR A 373 -21.74 -2.42 12.38
C THR A 373 -21.11 -2.36 13.77
N GLY A 374 -21.84 -1.89 14.77
CA GLY A 374 -21.39 -1.82 16.18
C GLY A 374 -21.31 -3.19 16.85
N LEU A 375 -22.40 -3.96 16.76
CA LEU A 375 -22.68 -5.25 17.43
C LEU A 375 -23.29 -5.06 18.84
N GLU A 376 -22.70 -5.65 19.87
CA GLU A 376 -23.21 -5.56 21.25
C GLU A 376 -22.50 -4.42 21.98
N GLY A 377 -23.14 -3.86 23.01
CA GLY A 377 -22.61 -2.73 23.77
C GLY A 377 -23.32 -1.43 23.42
N SER A 378 -22.95 -0.35 24.10
CA SER A 378 -23.40 1.00 23.74
C SER A 378 -22.36 1.65 22.86
N ASP A 379 -22.66 1.81 21.58
CA ASP A 379 -21.72 2.27 20.57
C ASP A 379 -21.90 3.75 20.23
N LYS A 380 -20.81 4.38 19.79
CA LYS A 380 -20.84 5.67 19.13
C LYS A 380 -20.45 5.47 17.67
N ILE A 381 -21.38 5.71 16.76
CA ILE A 381 -21.20 5.51 15.32
C ILE A 381 -21.31 6.86 14.63
N ASP A 382 -20.23 7.29 14.01
CA ASP A 382 -20.17 8.52 13.21
C ASP A 382 -19.88 8.12 11.75
N GLY A 383 -20.84 8.30 10.83
CA GLY A 383 -20.63 7.93 9.42
C GLY A 383 -19.63 8.86 8.74
N GLY A 384 -19.78 10.15 8.94
CA GLY A 384 -18.88 11.17 8.39
C GLY A 384 -19.48 11.82 7.16
N SER A 385 -18.76 11.83 6.04
CA SER A 385 -19.24 12.45 4.81
C SER A 385 -19.56 11.41 3.74
N GLY A 386 -20.78 11.44 3.23
CA GLY A 386 -21.24 10.58 2.16
C GLY A 386 -22.65 10.08 2.48
N LEU A 387 -23.00 8.90 2.00
CA LEU A 387 -24.25 8.22 2.33
C LEU A 387 -23.94 6.99 3.18
N ASP A 388 -24.07 7.15 4.49
CA ASP A 388 -23.60 6.15 5.46
C ASP A 388 -24.74 5.30 5.99
N THR A 389 -24.44 4.02 6.20
CA THR A 389 -25.40 3.00 6.64
C THR A 389 -24.92 2.31 7.91
N ALA A 390 -25.64 2.54 9.01
CA ALA A 390 -25.50 1.71 10.21
C ALA A 390 -26.27 0.39 10.03
N VAL A 391 -25.68 -0.73 10.45
CA VAL A 391 -26.22 -2.08 10.21
C VAL A 391 -26.50 -2.77 11.54
N TYR A 392 -27.71 -3.31 11.63
CA TYR A 392 -28.22 -4.02 12.81
C TYR A 392 -28.79 -5.38 12.37
N ALA A 393 -28.64 -6.38 13.23
CA ALA A 393 -29.13 -7.74 12.98
C ALA A 393 -30.56 -7.95 13.46
N GLU A 394 -31.17 -6.92 14.04
CA GLU A 394 -32.52 -6.91 14.58
C GLU A 394 -33.58 -6.68 13.49
N PHE A 395 -34.83 -6.98 13.82
CA PHE A 395 -36.00 -6.63 13.00
C PHE A 395 -36.57 -5.28 13.44
N ALA A 396 -37.29 -4.58 12.55
CA ALA A 396 -37.92 -3.29 12.90
C ALA A 396 -38.87 -3.37 14.10
N ALA A 397 -39.50 -4.53 14.32
CA ALA A 397 -40.35 -4.76 15.47
C ALA A 397 -39.61 -4.65 16.81
N ASP A 398 -38.29 -4.83 16.82
CA ASP A 398 -37.45 -4.95 18.02
C ASP A 398 -36.50 -3.76 18.21
N VAL A 399 -36.48 -2.79 17.31
CA VAL A 399 -35.60 -1.60 17.38
C VAL A 399 -36.40 -0.34 17.69
N THR A 400 -35.84 0.52 18.54
CA THR A 400 -36.31 1.89 18.76
C THR A 400 -35.28 2.87 18.23
N VAL A 401 -35.71 3.80 17.39
CA VAL A 401 -34.90 4.94 16.94
C VAL A 401 -35.53 6.20 17.50
N LYS A 402 -34.70 7.09 18.06
CA LYS A 402 -35.15 8.37 18.62
C LYS A 402 -34.19 9.48 18.25
N LYS A 403 -34.70 10.55 17.66
CA LYS A 403 -33.90 11.74 17.36
C LYS A 403 -33.40 12.41 18.64
N ILE A 404 -32.15 12.83 18.61
CA ILE A 404 -31.50 13.64 19.65
C ILE A 404 -30.84 14.86 18.99
N ASP A 405 -30.28 15.75 19.81
CA ASP A 405 -29.47 16.85 19.28
C ASP A 405 -28.20 16.28 18.63
N GLY A 406 -27.99 16.59 17.35
CA GLY A 406 -26.84 16.12 16.57
C GLY A 406 -26.88 14.65 16.12
N GLY A 407 -27.99 13.92 16.26
CA GLY A 407 -28.01 12.51 15.86
C GLY A 407 -29.26 11.71 16.26
N PHE A 408 -29.06 10.40 16.46
CA PHE A 408 -30.10 9.46 16.85
C PHE A 408 -29.60 8.50 17.93
N ASN A 409 -30.48 8.19 18.89
CA ASN A 409 -30.31 7.03 19.74
C ASN A 409 -30.99 5.83 19.07
N VAL A 410 -30.29 4.71 19.02
CA VAL A 410 -30.82 3.42 18.57
C VAL A 410 -30.66 2.41 19.71
N SER A 411 -31.71 1.64 19.99
CA SER A 411 -31.64 0.58 21.00
C SER A 411 -32.59 -0.56 20.71
N ALA A 412 -32.23 -1.75 21.18
CA ALA A 412 -33.13 -2.89 21.21
C ALA A 412 -34.25 -2.65 22.22
N LYS A 413 -35.50 -2.95 21.86
CA LYS A 413 -36.67 -2.82 22.75
C LYS A 413 -36.57 -3.74 23.98
N THR A 414 -35.81 -4.82 23.87
CA THR A 414 -35.60 -5.81 24.94
C THR A 414 -34.45 -5.46 25.89
N SER A 415 -33.54 -4.57 25.51
CA SER A 415 -32.45 -4.06 26.35
C SER A 415 -32.33 -2.55 26.18
N ALA A 416 -32.99 -1.77 27.04
CA ALA A 416 -32.85 -0.32 27.06
C ALA A 416 -31.53 0.16 27.73
N ALA A 417 -30.68 -0.77 28.18
CA ALA A 417 -29.40 -0.46 28.81
C ALA A 417 -28.30 -0.17 27.78
N ASP A 418 -28.39 -0.80 26.60
CA ASP A 418 -27.45 -0.63 25.51
C ASP A 418 -28.06 0.35 24.50
N ILE A 419 -27.44 1.52 24.38
CA ILE A 419 -27.92 2.59 23.50
C ILE A 419 -26.78 3.02 22.60
N ASP A 420 -27.01 2.91 21.30
CA ASP A 420 -26.10 3.38 20.28
C ASP A 420 -26.43 4.83 19.92
N ILE A 421 -25.39 5.64 19.76
CA ILE A 421 -25.49 7.04 19.37
C ILE A 421 -24.94 7.17 17.95
N LEU A 422 -25.83 7.51 17.02
CA LEU A 422 -25.51 7.70 15.61
C LEU A 422 -25.43 9.20 15.29
N SER A 423 -24.35 9.61 14.66
CA SER A 423 -24.17 10.94 14.05
C SER A 423 -23.74 10.79 12.60
N ASN A 424 -24.15 11.73 11.73
CA ASN A 424 -23.79 11.71 10.30
C ASN A 424 -24.03 10.33 9.65
N VAL A 425 -25.20 9.73 9.93
CA VAL A 425 -25.64 8.47 9.33
C VAL A 425 -27.00 8.72 8.71
N GLU A 426 -27.15 8.43 7.43
CA GLU A 426 -28.38 8.69 6.67
C GLU A 426 -29.30 7.47 6.65
N ARG A 427 -28.76 6.27 6.87
CA ARG A 427 -29.48 5.01 6.73
C ARG A 427 -29.23 4.07 7.90
N ILE A 428 -30.27 3.36 8.30
CA ILE A 428 -30.14 2.15 9.13
C ILE A 428 -30.63 0.96 8.30
N LYS A 429 -29.82 -0.09 8.22
CA LYS A 429 -30.23 -1.39 7.69
C LYS A 429 -30.61 -2.32 8.83
N LEU A 430 -31.83 -2.80 8.81
CA LEU A 430 -32.33 -3.91 9.63
C LEU A 430 -32.46 -5.18 8.77
N ASN A 431 -32.81 -6.31 9.40
CA ASN A 431 -32.99 -7.57 8.68
C ASN A 431 -34.13 -7.54 7.64
N ASP A 432 -35.18 -6.78 7.89
CA ASP A 432 -36.42 -6.78 7.11
C ASP A 432 -36.69 -5.47 6.35
N VAL A 433 -36.14 -4.35 6.79
CA VAL A 433 -36.39 -3.02 6.21
C VAL A 433 -35.18 -2.09 6.36
N MET A 434 -35.21 -0.98 5.64
CA MET A 434 -34.32 0.17 5.86
C MET A 434 -35.07 1.26 6.64
N ILE A 435 -34.32 2.06 7.40
CA ILE A 435 -34.80 3.32 7.99
C ILE A 435 -34.00 4.47 7.38
N GLY A 436 -34.69 5.50 6.87
CA GLY A 436 -34.07 6.74 6.44
C GLY A 436 -34.02 7.74 7.60
N LEU A 437 -32.83 8.29 7.86
CA LEU A 437 -32.57 9.28 8.92
C LEU A 437 -32.38 10.70 8.37
N ASP A 438 -32.13 10.83 7.07
CA ASP A 438 -31.94 12.09 6.35
C ASP A 438 -33.27 12.80 6.04
N VAL A 439 -34.00 13.16 7.09
CA VAL A 439 -35.33 13.78 7.01
C VAL A 439 -35.32 15.11 6.23
N ASP A 440 -34.19 15.82 6.24
CA ASP A 440 -33.99 17.03 5.45
C ASP A 440 -33.28 16.76 4.10
N GLY A 441 -32.71 15.57 3.96
CA GLY A 441 -31.96 15.11 2.80
C GLY A 441 -32.82 14.44 1.74
N VAL A 442 -32.21 13.51 1.00
CA VAL A 442 -32.82 12.84 -0.15
C VAL A 442 -34.03 12.01 0.28
N GLY A 443 -33.89 11.23 1.34
CA GLY A 443 -34.93 10.33 1.81
C GLY A 443 -36.18 11.06 2.28
N GLY A 444 -36.02 12.12 3.08
CA GLY A 444 -37.15 12.94 3.51
C GLY A 444 -37.84 13.69 2.36
N LYS A 445 -37.07 14.17 1.36
CA LYS A 445 -37.62 14.76 0.13
C LYS A 445 -38.46 13.76 -0.65
N ALA A 446 -37.94 12.54 -0.87
CA ALA A 446 -38.67 11.45 -1.52
C ALA A 446 -39.98 11.15 -0.78
N TYR A 447 -39.94 11.05 0.55
CA TYR A 447 -41.13 10.83 1.37
C TYR A 447 -42.18 11.93 1.17
N ARG A 448 -41.77 13.20 1.25
CA ARG A 448 -42.67 14.36 1.11
C ARG A 448 -43.31 14.43 -0.27
N VAL A 449 -42.54 14.25 -1.34
CA VAL A 449 -43.12 14.30 -2.71
C VAL A 449 -44.03 13.10 -2.99
N TYR A 450 -43.73 11.92 -2.45
CA TYR A 450 -44.58 10.74 -2.56
C TYR A 450 -45.92 10.97 -1.85
N LYS A 451 -45.87 11.47 -0.61
CA LYS A 451 -47.07 11.81 0.15
C LYS A 451 -47.87 12.93 -0.54
N ALA A 452 -47.21 13.97 -1.05
CA ALA A 452 -47.87 15.03 -1.80
C ALA A 452 -48.55 14.53 -3.08
N ALA A 453 -47.93 13.58 -3.78
CA ALA A 453 -48.46 13.02 -5.02
C ALA A 453 -49.71 12.14 -4.81
N PHE A 454 -49.84 11.49 -3.66
CA PHE A 454 -50.85 10.45 -3.47
C PHE A 454 -51.72 10.59 -2.22
N ASP A 455 -51.46 11.59 -1.38
CA ASP A 455 -52.19 11.88 -0.15
C ASP A 455 -52.33 10.65 0.78
N ARG A 456 -51.21 9.95 0.97
CA ARG A 456 -51.12 8.79 1.85
C ARG A 456 -49.70 8.57 2.33
N THR A 457 -49.56 7.79 3.40
CA THR A 457 -48.25 7.23 3.77
C THR A 457 -47.67 6.45 2.59
N PRO A 458 -46.42 6.72 2.19
CA PRO A 458 -45.76 5.97 1.14
C PRO A 458 -45.68 4.48 1.48
N ASP A 459 -45.87 3.63 0.48
CA ASP A 459 -45.57 2.21 0.63
C ASP A 459 -44.06 1.97 0.59
N LEU A 460 -43.59 0.95 1.31
CA LEU A 460 -42.16 0.72 1.53
C LEU A 460 -41.39 0.51 0.22
N GLY A 461 -41.98 -0.24 -0.72
CA GLY A 461 -41.36 -0.58 -2.01
C GLY A 461 -41.23 0.64 -2.92
N GLY A 462 -42.32 1.38 -3.12
CA GLY A 462 -42.31 2.59 -3.94
C GLY A 462 -41.41 3.67 -3.37
N LEU A 463 -41.45 3.89 -2.06
CA LEU A 463 -40.55 4.84 -1.40
C LEU A 463 -39.08 4.45 -1.59
N GLY A 464 -38.76 3.17 -1.38
CA GLY A 464 -37.40 2.67 -1.54
C GLY A 464 -36.85 2.76 -2.96
N PHE A 465 -37.70 2.53 -3.96
CA PHE A 465 -37.34 2.73 -5.36
C PHE A 465 -36.89 4.18 -5.63
N TRP A 466 -37.67 5.16 -5.18
CA TRP A 466 -37.37 6.57 -5.43
C TRP A 466 -36.19 7.08 -4.62
N ILE A 467 -36.04 6.66 -3.36
CA ILE A 467 -34.85 6.97 -2.56
C ILE A 467 -33.60 6.45 -3.27
N GLY A 468 -33.58 5.18 -3.67
CA GLY A 468 -32.44 4.61 -4.38
C GLY A 468 -32.13 5.29 -5.72
N ALA A 469 -33.15 5.79 -6.43
CA ALA A 469 -32.96 6.58 -7.64
C ALA A 469 -32.35 7.96 -7.35
N MET A 470 -32.83 8.63 -6.30
CA MET A 470 -32.35 9.96 -5.90
C MET A 470 -30.96 9.93 -5.28
N ASP A 471 -30.62 8.89 -4.50
CA ASP A 471 -29.28 8.64 -3.98
C ASP A 471 -28.25 8.47 -5.11
N LYS A 472 -28.70 8.04 -6.31
CA LYS A 472 -27.91 7.95 -7.55
C LYS A 472 -27.97 9.20 -8.43
N GLY A 473 -28.54 10.30 -7.92
CA GLY A 473 -28.57 11.60 -8.60
C GLY A 473 -29.87 11.94 -9.35
N THR A 474 -30.93 11.13 -9.22
CA THR A 474 -32.25 11.52 -9.77
C THR A 474 -32.77 12.76 -9.05
N SER A 475 -33.19 13.78 -9.79
CA SER A 475 -33.70 15.02 -9.21
C SER A 475 -35.11 14.84 -8.63
N LEU A 476 -35.45 15.63 -7.60
CA LEU A 476 -36.81 15.69 -7.04
C LEU A 476 -37.86 16.00 -8.11
N GLN A 477 -37.54 16.88 -9.06
CA GLN A 477 -38.42 17.23 -10.17
C GLN A 477 -38.68 16.02 -11.09
N SER A 478 -37.66 15.19 -11.35
CA SER A 478 -37.81 13.97 -12.15
C SER A 478 -38.71 12.95 -11.45
N VAL A 479 -38.60 12.82 -10.12
CA VAL A 479 -39.50 11.98 -9.32
C VAL A 479 -40.94 12.49 -9.41
N ALA A 480 -41.14 13.81 -9.20
CA ALA A 480 -42.44 14.45 -9.33
C ALA A 480 -43.05 14.24 -10.72
N ALA A 481 -42.26 14.34 -11.79
CA ALA A 481 -42.70 14.08 -13.15
C ALA A 481 -43.16 12.62 -13.35
N GLY A 482 -42.47 11.65 -12.74
CA GLY A 482 -42.89 10.25 -12.73
C GLY A 482 -44.24 10.06 -12.05
N PHE A 483 -44.46 10.71 -10.90
CA PHE A 483 -45.74 10.64 -10.20
C PHE A 483 -46.89 11.30 -10.94
N VAL A 484 -46.68 12.49 -11.52
CA VAL A 484 -47.73 13.23 -12.25
C VAL A 484 -48.29 12.42 -13.42
N GLN A 485 -47.47 11.55 -14.02
CA GLN A 485 -47.88 10.67 -15.12
C GLN A 485 -48.56 9.38 -14.66
N SER A 486 -48.58 9.10 -13.36
CA SER A 486 -49.10 7.84 -12.83
C SER A 486 -50.64 7.81 -12.80
N PRO A 487 -51.25 6.61 -12.94
CA PRO A 487 -52.71 6.46 -12.81
C PRO A 487 -53.27 6.92 -11.46
N GLU A 488 -52.50 6.75 -10.38
CA GLU A 488 -52.93 7.13 -9.03
C GLU A 488 -52.99 8.66 -8.89
N PHE A 489 -52.00 9.38 -9.40
CA PHE A 489 -52.03 10.85 -9.43
C PHE A 489 -53.19 11.37 -10.28
N ILE A 490 -53.38 10.80 -11.47
CA ILE A 490 -54.50 11.16 -12.37
C ILE A 490 -55.86 10.95 -11.68
N LYS A 491 -56.00 9.89 -10.87
CA LYS A 491 -57.23 9.65 -10.11
C LYS A 491 -57.49 10.72 -9.06
N LEU A 492 -56.45 11.20 -8.38
CA LEU A 492 -56.56 12.17 -7.29
C LEU A 492 -56.69 13.62 -7.81
N TYR A 493 -55.86 13.98 -8.79
CA TYR A 493 -55.75 15.35 -9.32
C TYR A 493 -56.55 15.58 -10.60
N GLY A 494 -57.02 14.53 -11.27
CA GLY A 494 -57.81 14.56 -12.50
C GLY A 494 -56.99 14.20 -13.73
N ALA A 495 -57.66 13.70 -14.78
CA ALA A 495 -56.99 13.28 -16.02
C ALA A 495 -56.47 14.45 -16.86
N ASN A 496 -57.18 15.57 -16.88
CA ASN A 496 -56.79 16.82 -17.54
C ASN A 496 -57.44 18.00 -16.80
N PRO A 497 -57.12 18.24 -15.53
CA PRO A 497 -57.67 19.37 -14.79
C PRO A 497 -57.16 20.69 -15.40
N ASP A 498 -57.98 21.74 -15.36
CA ASP A 498 -57.46 23.10 -15.53
C ASP A 498 -56.53 23.47 -14.36
N ASN A 499 -55.65 24.47 -14.56
CA ASN A 499 -54.64 24.85 -13.58
C ASN A 499 -55.26 25.29 -12.25
N LEU A 500 -56.40 25.98 -12.28
CA LEU A 500 -57.13 26.39 -11.07
C LEU A 500 -57.58 25.18 -10.24
N SER A 501 -58.19 24.19 -10.89
CA SER A 501 -58.66 22.95 -10.28
C SER A 501 -57.50 22.12 -9.74
N LEU A 502 -56.40 22.03 -10.50
CA LEU A 502 -55.20 21.30 -10.10
C LEU A 502 -54.57 21.89 -8.83
N VAL A 503 -54.29 23.19 -8.83
CA VAL A 503 -53.68 23.88 -7.69
C VAL A 503 -54.61 23.82 -6.47
N THR A 504 -55.92 24.01 -6.66
CA THR A 504 -56.90 23.87 -5.56
C THR A 504 -56.83 22.49 -4.91
N ARG A 505 -56.68 21.42 -5.71
CA ARG A 505 -56.49 20.06 -5.19
C ARG A 505 -55.14 19.86 -4.51
N MET A 506 -54.06 20.49 -5.00
CA MET A 506 -52.75 20.45 -4.31
C MET A 506 -52.82 21.08 -2.91
N TYR A 507 -53.50 22.22 -2.75
CA TYR A 507 -53.74 22.78 -1.41
C TYR A 507 -54.51 21.81 -0.50
N GLY A 508 -55.55 21.16 -1.02
CA GLY A 508 -56.36 20.22 -0.25
C GLY A 508 -55.59 18.96 0.16
N ASN A 509 -54.89 18.33 -0.79
CA ASN A 509 -54.27 17.02 -0.61
C ASN A 509 -52.85 17.08 -0.01
N VAL A 510 -52.16 18.22 -0.14
CA VAL A 510 -50.79 18.37 0.38
C VAL A 510 -50.76 19.18 1.66
N LEU A 511 -51.62 20.20 1.79
CA LEU A 511 -51.61 21.15 2.89
C LEU A 511 -52.83 21.03 3.81
N ASP A 512 -53.75 20.09 3.54
CA ASP A 512 -54.97 19.83 4.32
C ASP A 512 -55.85 21.08 4.52
N ARG A 513 -55.84 22.03 3.57
CA ARG A 513 -56.62 23.27 3.68
C ARG A 513 -57.09 23.82 2.35
N ALA A 514 -58.03 24.76 2.42
CA ALA A 514 -58.40 25.56 1.27
C ALA A 514 -57.27 26.55 0.89
N PRO A 515 -57.08 26.85 -0.40
CA PRO A 515 -56.14 27.86 -0.84
C PRO A 515 -56.54 29.26 -0.37
N ASP A 516 -55.55 30.07 0.02
CA ASP A 516 -55.72 31.51 0.11
C ASP A 516 -55.65 32.14 -1.30
N LYS A 517 -56.39 33.23 -1.51
CA LYS A 517 -56.50 33.84 -2.84
C LYS A 517 -55.14 34.24 -3.44
N PRO A 518 -54.21 34.90 -2.70
CA PRO A 518 -52.91 35.27 -3.25
C PRO A 518 -52.06 34.07 -3.65
N GLY A 519 -51.99 33.03 -2.81
CA GLY A 519 -51.23 31.82 -3.11
C GLY A 519 -51.79 31.03 -4.29
N LEU A 520 -53.12 30.93 -4.38
CA LEU A 520 -53.80 30.32 -5.53
C LEU A 520 -53.46 31.04 -6.83
N ASP A 521 -53.59 32.37 -6.84
CA ASP A 521 -53.32 33.20 -8.01
C ASP A 521 -51.87 33.09 -8.46
N PHE A 522 -50.93 33.04 -7.50
CA PHE A 522 -49.52 32.87 -7.77
C PHE A 522 -49.20 31.56 -8.51
N TRP A 523 -49.64 30.42 -7.97
CA TRP A 523 -49.36 29.12 -8.59
C TRP A 523 -50.06 28.95 -9.94
N VAL A 524 -51.30 29.43 -10.05
CA VAL A 524 -52.07 29.37 -11.29
C VAL A 524 -51.44 30.25 -12.38
N ASP A 525 -51.01 31.49 -12.07
CA ASP A 525 -50.33 32.36 -13.05
C ASP A 525 -49.04 31.73 -13.60
N LEU A 526 -48.23 31.10 -12.73
CA LEU A 526 -47.00 30.44 -13.15
C LEU A 526 -47.26 29.27 -14.11
N LEU A 527 -48.30 28.47 -13.85
CA LEU A 527 -48.70 27.36 -14.73
C LEU A 527 -49.33 27.85 -16.04
N ASP A 528 -50.24 28.83 -15.99
CA ASP A 528 -50.90 29.40 -17.17
C ASP A 528 -49.88 30.04 -18.14
N ARG A 529 -48.86 30.70 -17.59
CA ARG A 529 -47.75 31.29 -18.35
C ARG A 529 -46.67 30.29 -18.74
N HIS A 530 -46.81 29.02 -18.36
CA HIS A 530 -45.83 27.95 -18.61
C HIS A 530 -44.42 28.28 -18.07
N VAL A 531 -44.36 29.06 -16.98
CA VAL A 531 -43.11 29.35 -16.28
C VAL A 531 -42.64 28.12 -15.51
N ILE A 532 -43.59 27.34 -15.01
CA ILE A 532 -43.35 26.06 -14.38
C ILE A 532 -44.27 24.99 -14.97
N THR A 533 -43.86 23.74 -14.81
CA THR A 533 -44.60 22.52 -15.11
C THR A 533 -45.40 22.05 -13.90
N VAL A 534 -46.36 21.14 -14.12
CA VAL A 534 -47.10 20.49 -13.04
C VAL A 534 -46.16 19.74 -12.07
N SER A 535 -45.10 19.11 -12.58
CA SER A 535 -44.08 18.45 -11.77
C SER A 535 -43.30 19.43 -10.88
N GLU A 536 -43.01 20.64 -11.37
CA GLU A 536 -42.35 21.68 -10.58
C GLU A 536 -43.29 22.26 -9.53
N ALA A 537 -44.58 22.42 -9.84
CA ALA A 537 -45.58 22.78 -8.85
C ALA A 537 -45.69 21.72 -7.76
N LEU A 538 -45.81 20.43 -8.11
CA LEU A 538 -45.87 19.34 -7.13
C LEU A 538 -44.64 19.30 -6.22
N ALA A 539 -43.43 19.41 -6.79
CA ALA A 539 -42.19 19.48 -6.02
C ALA A 539 -42.14 20.73 -5.11
N GLY A 540 -42.66 21.86 -5.59
CA GLY A 540 -42.76 23.10 -4.81
C GLY A 540 -43.73 22.98 -3.63
N PHE A 541 -44.89 22.36 -3.82
CA PHE A 541 -45.82 22.07 -2.74
C PHE A 541 -45.24 21.08 -1.74
N SER A 542 -44.57 20.01 -2.20
CA SER A 542 -43.98 19.00 -1.31
C SER A 542 -42.86 19.56 -0.44
N GLU A 543 -42.10 20.53 -0.95
CA GLU A 543 -41.01 21.18 -0.21
C GLU A 543 -41.39 22.52 0.42
N SER A 544 -42.68 22.85 0.46
CA SER A 544 -43.15 24.02 1.18
C SER A 544 -42.93 23.86 2.69
N ASN A 545 -42.63 24.97 3.38
CA ASN A 545 -42.46 24.98 4.85
C ASN A 545 -43.69 24.43 5.59
N GLU A 546 -44.89 24.65 5.02
CA GLU A 546 -46.15 24.18 5.57
C GLU A 546 -46.28 22.66 5.47
N ASN A 547 -46.02 22.06 4.30
CA ASN A 547 -46.01 20.61 4.15
C ASN A 547 -44.90 19.98 5.00
N TYR A 548 -43.71 20.58 5.03
CA TYR A 548 -42.62 20.13 5.88
C TYR A 548 -43.06 20.06 7.36
N ALA A 549 -43.67 21.12 7.88
CA ALA A 549 -44.17 21.15 9.26
C ALA A 549 -45.28 20.12 9.53
N ALA A 550 -46.11 19.80 8.54
CA ALA A 550 -47.16 18.79 8.65
C ALA A 550 -46.61 17.35 8.64
N VAL A 551 -45.48 17.11 7.96
CA VAL A 551 -44.89 15.78 7.78
C VAL A 551 -43.83 15.46 8.83
N ILE A 552 -43.07 16.45 9.32
CA ILE A 552 -41.88 16.24 10.14
C ILE A 552 -42.15 15.37 11.37
N GLY A 553 -43.25 15.60 12.10
CA GLY A 553 -43.60 14.81 13.29
C GLY A 553 -43.91 13.33 13.00
N GLN A 554 -44.10 12.95 11.73
CA GLN A 554 -44.34 11.56 11.31
C GLN A 554 -43.04 10.81 11.02
N ILE A 555 -41.95 11.54 10.74
CA ILE A 555 -40.70 10.96 10.23
C ILE A 555 -39.46 11.44 11.01
N GLU A 556 -39.62 12.28 12.03
CA GLU A 556 -38.51 12.86 12.79
C GLU A 556 -37.59 11.81 13.44
N ASN A 557 -38.14 10.65 13.81
CA ASN A 557 -37.39 9.52 14.38
C ASN A 557 -36.93 8.52 13.31
N GLY A 558 -36.99 8.91 12.05
CA GLY A 558 -36.75 8.06 10.89
C GLY A 558 -38.03 7.49 10.28
N PHE A 559 -37.94 6.99 9.05
CA PHE A 559 -39.06 6.41 8.31
C PHE A 559 -38.63 5.14 7.58
N TYR A 560 -39.54 4.17 7.52
CA TYR A 560 -39.27 2.86 6.93
C TYR A 560 -39.40 2.86 5.41
N PHE A 561 -38.53 2.12 4.74
CA PHE A 561 -38.63 1.84 3.31
C PHE A 561 -37.97 0.48 2.97
N ALA A 562 -38.25 -0.08 1.80
CA ALA A 562 -37.61 -1.30 1.33
C ALA A 562 -36.28 -0.98 0.65
N ALA A 563 -35.24 -1.81 0.82
CA ALA A 563 -34.02 -1.64 0.03
C ALA A 563 -34.34 -1.65 -1.47
N ALA A 564 -33.71 -0.74 -2.24
CA ALA A 564 -33.87 -0.73 -3.68
C ALA A 564 -33.37 -2.07 -4.26
N ALA A 565 -34.19 -2.69 -5.11
CA ALA A 565 -33.88 -3.97 -5.76
C ALA A 565 -32.77 -3.87 -6.80
#